data_AF-A0A1I1LUQ4-F1
#
_entry.id   AF-A0A1I1LUQ4-F1
#
_cell.length_a   1.000
_cell.length_b   1.000
_cell.length_c   1.000
_cell.angle_alpha   90.00
_cell.angle_beta   90.00
_cell.angle_gamma   90.00
#
_symmetry.space_group_name_H-M   'P 1'
#
loop_
_entity.id
_entity.type
_entity.pdbx_description
1 polymer ?
#
loop_
_entity_poly.entity_id
_entity_poly.type
_entity_poly.pdbx_seq_one_letter_code
_entity_poly.pdbx_strand_id
1 'polypeptide(L)'
;MANKYVNFVSDEHFLNCVANLHKSYLKAKNNLSKKSFYANKIDTIKLTFDAHFNNMSEELLIESEILRQIDKSINNSIGTFHEQILGGIKGFEVGQLSGFDIKAKVVKQKLYFKNFRATPMTTKKQSVIGFRF
;
A
#
# COMPACT_ATOMS: atom_id res chain seq x y z
N MET A 1 -23.24 -1.92 -26.96
CA MET A 1 -22.96 -2.85 -25.84
C MET A 1 -22.02 -2.13 -24.89
N ALA A 2 -22.34 -2.09 -23.59
CA ALA A 2 -21.42 -1.53 -22.61
C ALA A 2 -20.20 -2.48 -22.51
N ASN A 3 -18.99 -1.94 -22.67
CA ASN A 3 -17.77 -2.73 -22.50
C ASN A 3 -17.65 -3.12 -21.02
N LYS A 4 -17.51 -4.42 -20.76
CA LYS A 4 -17.17 -4.93 -19.43
C LYS A 4 -15.70 -4.65 -19.17
N TYR A 5 -15.36 -4.09 -18.00
CA TYR A 5 -13.97 -3.69 -17.71
C TYR A 5 -13.07 -4.92 -17.50
N VAL A 6 -13.53 -5.86 -16.69
CA VAL A 6 -12.78 -7.08 -16.33
C VAL A 6 -13.72 -8.26 -16.16
N ASN A 7 -13.23 -9.48 -16.44
CA ASN A 7 -14.09 -10.68 -16.46
C ASN A 7 -14.32 -11.34 -15.10
N PHE A 8 -13.49 -11.03 -14.09
CA PHE A 8 -13.40 -11.75 -12.82
C PHE A 8 -14.08 -11.06 -11.63
N VAL A 9 -14.48 -9.79 -11.78
CA VAL A 9 -15.32 -9.05 -10.81
C VAL A 9 -16.44 -8.30 -11.54
N SER A 10 -17.44 -7.79 -10.80
CA SER A 10 -18.44 -6.88 -11.38
C SER A 10 -17.83 -5.52 -11.68
N ASP A 11 -18.37 -4.83 -12.70
CA ASP A 11 -17.92 -3.48 -13.07
C ASP A 11 -18.14 -2.48 -11.91
N GLU A 12 -19.24 -2.61 -11.17
CA GLU A 12 -19.51 -1.80 -9.97
C GLU A 12 -18.42 -1.99 -8.89
N HIS A 13 -18.03 -3.23 -8.61
CA HIS A 13 -16.97 -3.52 -7.64
C HIS A 13 -15.63 -2.97 -8.11
N PHE A 14 -15.30 -3.17 -9.38
CA PHE A 14 -14.07 -2.65 -9.96
C PHE A 14 -13.99 -1.11 -9.87
N LEU A 15 -15.06 -0.41 -10.28
CA LEU A 15 -15.14 1.04 -10.20
C LEU A 15 -15.04 1.55 -8.77
N ASN A 16 -15.65 0.86 -7.80
CA ASN A 16 -15.51 1.19 -6.39
C ASN A 16 -14.06 1.03 -5.90
N CYS A 17 -13.36 -0.04 -6.30
CA CYS A 17 -11.94 -0.23 -5.98
C CYS A 17 -11.08 0.90 -6.56
N VAL A 18 -11.29 1.26 -7.82
CA VAL A 18 -10.57 2.36 -8.50
C VAL A 18 -10.88 3.71 -7.83
N ALA A 19 -12.14 3.98 -7.49
CA ALA A 19 -12.54 5.21 -6.80
C ALA A 19 -11.89 5.31 -5.41
N ASN A 20 -11.77 4.20 -4.69
CA ASN A 20 -11.07 4.16 -3.40
C ASN A 20 -9.58 4.45 -3.57
N LEU A 21 -8.92 3.81 -4.56
CA LEU A 21 -7.52 4.06 -4.85
C LEU A 21 -7.27 5.54 -5.21
N HIS A 22 -8.10 6.10 -6.09
CA HIS A 22 -8.01 7.51 -6.48
C HIS A 22 -8.15 8.46 -5.27
N LYS A 23 -9.11 8.21 -4.38
CA LYS A 23 -9.26 8.97 -3.12
C LYS A 23 -8.01 8.89 -2.24
N SER A 24 -7.36 7.72 -2.16
CA SER A 24 -6.12 7.56 -1.40
C SER A 24 -4.97 8.38 -1.99
N TYR A 25 -4.84 8.46 -3.32
CA TYR A 25 -3.86 9.32 -3.99
C TYR A 25 -4.10 10.81 -3.68
N LEU A 26 -5.35 11.26 -3.77
CA LEU A 26 -5.71 12.65 -3.43
C LEU A 26 -5.38 12.98 -1.97
N LYS A 27 -5.70 12.07 -1.04
CA LYS A 27 -5.35 12.24 0.38
C LYS A 27 -3.85 12.29 0.61
N ALA A 28 -3.08 11.41 -0.03
CA ALA A 28 -1.62 11.38 0.11
C ALA A 28 -1.00 12.69 -0.39
N LYS A 29 -1.47 13.22 -1.53
CA LYS A 29 -1.02 14.51 -2.07
C LYS A 29 -1.39 15.69 -1.17
N ASN A 30 -2.57 15.69 -0.54
CA ASN A 30 -2.99 16.79 0.34
C ASN A 30 -2.22 16.86 1.67
N ASN A 31 -1.48 15.80 2.04
CA ASN A 31 -0.63 15.77 3.24
C ASN A 31 0.74 16.46 3.06
N LEU A 32 1.00 17.14 1.94
CA LEU A 32 2.25 17.84 1.60
C LEU A 32 2.59 19.08 2.44
N SER A 33 1.82 19.40 3.50
CA SER A 33 2.05 20.63 4.27
C SER A 33 3.36 20.57 5.06
N LYS A 34 4.38 21.32 4.61
CA LYS A 34 5.66 21.53 5.31
C LYS A 34 5.46 21.83 6.80
N LYS A 35 4.43 22.62 7.14
CA LYS A 35 4.08 23.01 8.52
C LYS A 35 3.70 21.82 9.41
N SER A 36 2.96 20.84 8.88
CA SER A 36 2.63 19.60 9.61
C SER A 36 3.84 18.68 9.80
N PHE A 37 4.84 18.81 8.93
CA PHE A 37 6.01 17.96 8.90
C PHE A 37 7.05 18.36 9.94
N TYR A 38 7.34 19.65 10.07
CA TYR A 38 8.17 20.21 11.15
C TYR A 38 7.56 20.00 12.54
N ALA A 39 6.23 19.93 12.64
CA ALA A 39 5.53 19.91 13.93
C ALA A 39 5.48 18.54 14.63
N ASN A 40 5.69 17.41 13.92
CA ASN A 40 5.28 16.11 14.49
C ASN A 40 6.15 14.88 14.18
N LYS A 41 7.09 14.89 13.22
CA LYS A 41 7.73 13.61 12.81
C LYS A 41 9.21 13.64 12.41
N ILE A 42 9.85 14.80 12.29
CA ILE A 42 11.28 14.85 11.95
C ILE A 42 12.13 14.82 13.22
N ASP A 43 13.09 13.88 13.24
CA ASP A 43 14.23 13.93 14.15
C ASP A 43 15.23 14.98 13.64
N THR A 44 15.33 16.10 14.35
CA THR A 44 16.22 17.21 13.99
C THR A 44 17.68 16.83 14.05
N ILE A 45 18.09 15.94 14.95
CA ILE A 45 19.47 15.45 15.04
C ILE A 45 19.81 14.68 13.77
N LYS A 46 18.96 13.73 13.36
CA LYS A 46 19.15 12.99 12.10
C LYS A 46 19.24 13.96 10.91
N LEU A 47 18.36 14.96 10.85
CA LEU A 47 18.31 15.92 9.74
C LEU A 47 19.62 16.72 9.62
N THR A 48 20.11 17.26 10.74
CA THR A 48 21.36 18.03 10.78
C THR A 48 22.56 17.16 10.38
N PHE A 49 22.61 15.91 10.84
CA PHE A 49 23.66 14.98 10.44
C PHE A 49 23.58 14.65 8.95
N ASP A 50 22.40 14.31 8.43
CA ASP A 50 22.22 14.02 7.01
C ASP A 50 22.57 15.22 6.13
N ALA A 51 22.20 16.44 6.53
CA ALA A 51 22.53 17.67 5.81
C ALA A 51 24.05 17.85 5.71
N HIS A 52 24.74 17.70 6.85
CA HIS A 52 26.20 17.83 6.93
C HIS A 52 26.92 16.74 6.12
N PHE A 53 26.54 15.46 6.28
CA PHE A 53 27.22 14.34 5.62
C PHE A 53 26.91 14.25 4.12
N ASN A 54 25.73 14.69 3.67
CA ASN A 54 25.35 14.65 2.25
C ASN A 54 25.62 15.98 1.52
N ASN A 55 26.14 17.01 2.19
CA ASN A 55 26.30 18.37 1.63
C ASN A 55 25.00 18.89 0.98
N MET A 56 23.86 18.63 1.64
CA MET A 56 22.53 19.02 1.17
C MET A 56 21.88 20.00 2.13
N SER A 57 21.00 20.87 1.62
CA SER A 57 20.21 21.73 2.49
C SER A 57 19.16 20.93 3.25
N GLU A 58 18.86 21.37 4.47
CA GLU A 58 17.83 20.76 5.30
C GLU A 58 16.46 20.78 4.60
N GLU A 59 16.14 21.84 3.86
CA GLU A 59 14.87 21.96 3.12
C GLU A 59 14.73 20.88 2.05
N LEU A 60 15.80 20.56 1.32
CA LEU A 60 15.79 19.52 0.28
C LEU A 60 15.64 18.12 0.88
N LEU A 61 16.30 17.86 2.02
CA LEU A 61 16.14 16.59 2.74
C LEU A 61 14.72 16.41 3.27
N ILE A 62 14.13 17.48 3.77
CA ILE A 62 12.74 17.50 4.24
C ILE A 62 11.78 17.21 3.09
N GLU A 63 11.94 17.88 1.95
CA GLU A 63 11.10 17.65 0.77
C GLU A 63 11.22 16.20 0.26
N SER A 64 12.44 15.68 0.19
CA SER A 64 12.70 14.28 -0.16
C SER A 64 12.02 13.30 0.80
N GLU A 65 12.10 13.54 2.11
CA GLU A 65 11.47 12.68 3.12
C GLU A 65 9.94 12.76 3.08
N ILE A 66 9.37 13.93 2.77
CA ILE A 66 7.92 14.08 2.53
C ILE A 66 7.49 13.23 1.34
N LEU A 67 8.19 13.33 0.20
CA LEU A 67 7.88 12.57 -1.01
C LEU A 67 7.98 11.07 -0.75
N ARG A 68 9.04 10.62 -0.06
CA ARG A 68 9.22 9.22 0.34
C ARG A 68 8.06 8.70 1.20
N GLN A 69 7.54 9.51 2.12
CA GLN A 69 6.39 9.13 2.94
C GLN A 69 5.10 9.03 2.13
N ILE A 70 4.90 9.92 1.16
CA ILE A 70 3.78 9.86 0.21
C ILE A 70 3.85 8.58 -0.61
N ASP A 71 5.01 8.27 -1.18
CA ASP A 71 5.22 7.04 -1.95
C ASP A 71 4.93 5.80 -1.10
N LYS A 72 5.38 5.79 0.16
CA LYS A 72 5.04 4.70 1.10
C LYS A 72 3.53 4.58 1.33
N SER A 73 2.82 5.70 1.49
CA SER A 73 1.36 5.71 1.68
C SER A 73 0.62 5.24 0.42
N ILE A 74 1.09 5.64 -0.76
CA ILE A 74 0.57 5.21 -2.06
C ILE A 74 0.79 3.71 -2.26
N ASN A 75 1.99 3.20 -2.02
CA ASN A 75 2.30 1.77 -2.12
C ASN A 75 1.42 0.91 -1.20
N ASN A 76 1.16 1.38 0.02
CA ASN A 76 0.22 0.72 0.92
C ASN A 76 -1.21 0.72 0.34
N SER A 77 -1.64 1.84 -0.25
CA SER A 77 -2.97 1.99 -0.85
C SER A 77 -3.15 1.09 -2.08
N ILE A 78 -2.11 0.94 -2.90
CA ILE A 78 -2.07 -0.03 -4.01
C ILE A 78 -2.20 -1.46 -3.46
N GLY A 79 -1.50 -1.77 -2.36
CA GLY A 79 -1.63 -3.06 -1.70
C GLY A 79 -3.08 -3.38 -1.29
N THR A 80 -3.76 -2.41 -0.68
CA THR A 80 -5.19 -2.51 -0.34
C THR A 80 -6.08 -2.62 -1.58
N PHE A 81 -5.76 -1.90 -2.66
CA PHE A 81 -6.49 -2.03 -3.92
C PHE A 81 -6.44 -3.46 -4.46
N HIS A 82 -5.27 -4.11 -4.48
CA HIS A 82 -5.17 -5.51 -4.87
C HIS A 82 -5.97 -6.43 -3.96
N GLU A 83 -5.96 -6.19 -2.65
CA GLU A 83 -6.78 -6.93 -1.68
C GLU A 83 -8.28 -6.80 -1.97
N GLN A 84 -8.75 -5.59 -2.27
CA GLN A 84 -10.15 -5.32 -2.62
C GLN A 84 -10.56 -5.99 -3.93
N ILE A 85 -9.72 -5.91 -4.96
CA ILE A 85 -9.98 -6.56 -6.25
C ILE A 85 -10.09 -8.07 -6.07
N LEU A 86 -9.12 -8.69 -5.39
CA LEU A 86 -9.08 -10.14 -5.18
C LEU A 86 -10.23 -10.59 -4.27
N GLY A 87 -10.63 -9.79 -3.28
CA GLY A 87 -11.81 -10.04 -2.44
C GLY A 87 -13.15 -10.01 -3.19
N GLY A 88 -13.21 -9.38 -4.37
CA GLY A 88 -14.39 -9.41 -5.24
C GLY A 88 -14.52 -10.68 -6.09
N ILE A 89 -13.46 -11.50 -6.17
CA ILE A 89 -13.45 -12.71 -7.00
C ILE A 89 -14.10 -13.85 -6.23
N LYS A 90 -15.08 -14.53 -6.86
CA LYS A 90 -15.73 -15.71 -6.26
C LYS A 90 -14.68 -16.78 -5.90
N GLY A 91 -14.70 -17.23 -4.64
CA GLY A 91 -13.78 -18.25 -4.11
C GLY A 91 -12.53 -17.70 -3.42
N PHE A 92 -12.38 -16.37 -3.36
CA PHE A 92 -11.35 -15.68 -2.59
C PHE A 92 -11.97 -15.00 -1.34
N GLU A 93 -11.31 -15.13 -0.20
CA GLU A 93 -11.70 -14.57 1.09
C GLU A 93 -10.59 -13.62 1.57
N VAL A 94 -10.94 -12.38 1.93
CA VAL A 94 -9.99 -11.42 2.51
C VAL A 94 -9.77 -11.75 3.99
N GLY A 95 -8.51 -11.86 4.39
CA GLY A 95 -8.13 -12.17 5.77
C GLY A 95 -8.31 -10.97 6.69
N GLN A 96 -9.45 -10.83 7.37
CA GLN A 96 -9.54 -9.91 8.50
C GLN A 96 -8.84 -10.55 9.71
N LEU A 97 -7.70 -9.97 10.13
CA LEU A 97 -6.93 -10.33 11.34
C LEU A 97 -6.29 -11.73 11.38
N SER A 98 -6.09 -12.38 10.23
CA SER A 98 -5.73 -13.81 10.17
C SER A 98 -4.29 -14.14 9.73
N GLY A 99 -3.40 -13.13 9.65
CA GLY A 99 -1.97 -13.32 9.34
C GLY A 99 -1.66 -13.53 7.85
N PHE A 100 -2.69 -13.56 7.00
CA PHE A 100 -2.64 -13.57 5.54
C PHE A 100 -3.57 -12.48 4.99
N ASP A 101 -3.29 -11.97 3.79
CA ASP A 101 -4.10 -10.89 3.20
C ASP A 101 -5.30 -11.47 2.44
N ILE A 102 -5.10 -12.56 1.69
CA ILE A 102 -6.17 -13.25 0.94
C ILE A 102 -6.00 -14.77 1.01
N LYS A 103 -7.12 -15.48 1.07
CA LYS A 103 -7.20 -16.94 0.99
C LYS A 103 -8.06 -17.35 -0.19
N ALA A 104 -7.55 -18.20 -1.07
CA ALA A 104 -8.36 -18.83 -2.11
C ALA A 104 -8.73 -20.26 -1.73
N LYS A 105 -9.98 -20.64 -1.99
CA LYS A 105 -10.45 -22.02 -1.88
C LYS A 105 -10.51 -22.63 -3.27
N VAL A 106 -9.47 -23.38 -3.64
CA VAL A 106 -9.49 -24.23 -4.84
C VAL A 106 -9.91 -25.63 -4.41
N VAL A 107 -10.67 -26.33 -5.25
CA VAL A 107 -11.17 -27.68 -4.96
C VAL A 107 -9.98 -28.57 -4.56
N LYS A 108 -9.97 -29.04 -3.30
CA LYS A 108 -8.94 -29.84 -2.59
C LYS A 108 -7.70 -29.13 -2.00
N GLN A 109 -7.47 -27.82 -2.18
CA GLN A 109 -6.33 -27.12 -1.56
C GLN A 109 -6.67 -25.67 -1.12
N LYS A 110 -6.17 -25.25 0.06
CA LYS A 110 -6.24 -23.85 0.53
C LYS A 110 -4.95 -23.14 0.12
N LEU A 111 -5.07 -22.07 -0.67
CA LEU A 111 -3.94 -21.21 -1.06
C LEU A 111 -4.00 -19.92 -0.24
N TYR A 112 -2.87 -19.54 0.35
CA TYR A 112 -2.72 -18.31 1.13
C TYR A 112 -1.82 -17.35 0.36
N PHE A 113 -2.34 -16.14 0.15
CA PHE A 113 -1.63 -15.05 -0.51
C PHE A 113 -1.33 -13.97 0.50
N LYS A 114 -0.08 -13.49 0.46
CA LYS A 114 0.36 -12.33 1.24
C LYS A 114 1.01 -11.34 0.29
N ASN A 115 0.54 -10.11 0.32
CA ASN A 115 1.12 -9.03 -0.46
C ASN A 115 2.36 -8.51 0.29
N PHE A 116 3.44 -8.25 -0.44
CA PHE A 116 4.70 -7.78 0.16
C PHE A 116 4.57 -6.29 0.52
N ARG A 117 3.87 -5.98 1.62
CA ARG A 117 3.91 -4.64 2.23
C ARG A 117 5.36 -4.38 2.67
N ALA A 118 5.87 -3.16 2.51
CA ALA A 118 7.22 -2.73 2.93
C ALA A 118 7.36 -2.64 4.48
N THR A 119 6.93 -3.68 5.18
CA THR A 119 6.99 -3.89 6.62
C THR A 119 7.83 -5.16 6.89
N PRO A 120 8.69 -5.18 7.93
CA PRO A 120 9.59 -6.30 8.18
C PRO A 120 8.83 -7.60 8.41
N MET A 121 9.34 -8.71 7.85
CA MET A 121 8.77 -10.05 7.99
C MET A 121 8.99 -10.59 9.42
N THR A 122 7.92 -10.90 10.15
CA THR A 122 7.96 -11.90 11.21
C THR A 122 7.49 -13.23 10.63
N THR A 123 8.45 -14.11 10.36
CA THR A 123 8.24 -15.44 9.77
C THR A 123 7.46 -16.37 10.70
N LYS A 124 6.30 -16.86 10.23
CA LYS A 124 5.77 -18.17 10.63
C LYS A 124 5.62 -19.04 9.38
N LYS A 125 6.21 -20.23 9.42
CA LYS A 125 6.19 -21.27 8.38
C LYS A 125 4.75 -21.57 7.91
N GLN A 126 4.32 -20.96 6.83
CA GLN A 126 3.21 -21.40 5.99
C GLN A 126 3.64 -21.17 4.53
N SER A 127 3.24 -22.05 3.62
CA SER A 127 3.51 -21.94 2.18
C SER A 127 2.75 -20.72 1.61
N VAL A 128 3.38 -19.56 1.71
CA VAL A 128 2.88 -18.29 1.21
C VAL A 128 3.40 -18.10 -0.21
N ILE A 129 2.49 -18.00 -1.18
CA ILE A 129 2.85 -17.53 -2.53
C ILE A 129 2.90 -16.01 -2.45
N GLY A 130 4.12 -15.45 -2.51
CA GLY A 130 4.34 -14.01 -2.56
C GLY A 130 4.10 -13.50 -3.97
N PHE A 131 3.23 -12.52 -4.13
CA PHE A 131 3.16 -11.74 -5.36
C PHE A 131 4.04 -10.50 -5.21
N ARG A 132 4.94 -10.31 -6.17
CA ARG A 132 5.61 -9.04 -6.45
C ARG A 132 4.83 -8.44 -7.64
N PHE A 133 4.07 -7.38 -7.37
CA PHE A 133 3.50 -6.54 -8.43
C PHE A 133 4.47 -5.38 -8.69
#